data_AF-A1VIW5-F1
#
_entry.id   AF-A1VIW5-F1
#
_cell.length_a   1.000
_cell.length_b   1.000
_cell.length_c   1.000
_cell.angle_alpha   90.00
_cell.angle_beta   90.00
_cell.angle_gamma   90.00
#
_symmetry.space_group_name_H-M   'P 1'
#
loop_
_entity.id
_entity.type
_entity.pdbx_description
1 polymer ?
#
loop_
_entity_poly.entity_id
_entity_poly.type
_entity_poly.pdbx_seq_one_letter_code
_entity_poly.pdbx_strand_id
1 'polypeptide(L)'
;MKIVKTVSSLAAAALLMAGCAFRPVQPGMSRDQVLASYGTPMRIVPVGSGTRLQYSRQPAGQSVVMVDLDAAGKVVAVREVMTPQEFARVEPGKWTREDVEREFGPPARVDRVASWPGDIMNYRWRENNIQDMFFWVYLDAGNRVQRTGQGMEIPMRMHFKD
;
A
#
# COMPACT_ATOMS: atom_id res chain seq x y z
N MET A 1 24.85 -60.95 -29.38
CA MET A 1 23.76 -59.97 -29.55
C MET A 1 23.44 -59.37 -28.19
N LYS A 2 23.58 -58.06 -28.01
CA LYS A 2 23.64 -57.39 -26.71
C LYS A 2 22.25 -57.18 -26.10
N ILE A 3 22.14 -57.49 -24.81
CA ILE A 3 20.99 -57.23 -23.93
C ILE A 3 20.97 -55.73 -23.63
N VAL A 4 19.84 -55.04 -23.86
CA VAL A 4 19.63 -53.67 -23.39
C VAL A 4 18.37 -53.65 -22.53
N LYS A 5 18.58 -53.47 -21.22
CA LYS A 5 17.55 -53.21 -20.22
C LYS A 5 17.19 -51.73 -20.30
N THR A 6 15.97 -51.39 -20.74
CA THR A 6 15.49 -50.01 -20.70
C THR A 6 14.64 -49.83 -19.44
N VAL A 7 15.31 -49.47 -18.34
CA VAL A 7 14.68 -49.12 -17.07
C VAL A 7 14.37 -47.61 -17.07
N SER A 8 13.16 -47.28 -16.64
CA SER A 8 12.70 -46.03 -16.02
C SER A 8 13.25 -44.70 -16.52
N SER A 9 12.39 -43.90 -17.17
CA SER A 9 12.57 -42.43 -17.22
C SER A 9 11.25 -41.67 -17.44
N LEU A 10 10.11 -42.15 -16.92
CA LEU A 10 8.81 -41.46 -17.08
C LEU A 10 8.23 -40.87 -15.78
N ALA A 11 8.96 -40.86 -14.67
CA ALA A 11 8.43 -40.45 -13.36
C ALA A 11 9.02 -39.14 -12.78
N ALA A 12 9.90 -38.43 -13.49
CA ALA A 12 10.63 -37.28 -12.92
C ALA A 12 10.09 -35.89 -13.30
N ALA A 13 9.02 -35.78 -14.12
CA ALA A 13 8.56 -34.49 -14.64
C ALA A 13 7.34 -33.89 -13.90
N ALA A 14 6.81 -34.54 -12.86
CA ALA A 14 5.53 -34.15 -12.24
C ALA A 14 5.63 -33.26 -10.96
N LEU A 15 6.83 -32.88 -10.50
CA LEU A 15 7.01 -32.31 -9.15
C LEU A 15 7.34 -30.81 -9.07
N LEU A 16 7.31 -30.05 -10.17
CA LEU A 16 7.69 -28.62 -10.16
C LEU A 16 6.53 -27.63 -10.35
N MET A 17 5.29 -28.04 -10.10
CA MET A 17 4.16 -27.12 -9.92
C MET A 17 3.83 -26.93 -8.44
N ALA A 18 4.84 -26.66 -7.60
CA ALA A 18 4.61 -25.90 -6.37
C ALA A 18 4.44 -24.43 -6.80
N GLY A 19 3.29 -24.11 -7.40
CA GLY A 19 2.92 -22.73 -7.66
C GLY A 19 2.99 -21.98 -6.33
N CYS A 20 3.70 -20.85 -6.30
CA CYS A 20 3.70 -19.96 -5.15
C CYS A 20 2.25 -19.59 -4.85
N ALA A 21 1.63 -20.30 -3.90
CA ALA A 21 0.28 -20.04 -3.50
C ALA A 21 0.30 -18.69 -2.78
N PHE A 22 0.01 -17.62 -3.53
CA PHE A 22 -0.18 -16.30 -2.97
C PHE A 22 -1.40 -16.38 -2.05
N ARG A 23 -1.14 -16.53 -0.75
CA ARG A 23 -2.20 -16.54 0.27
C ARG A 23 -2.41 -15.11 0.74
N PRO A 24 -3.59 -14.51 0.52
CA PRO A 24 -3.88 -13.19 1.04
C PRO A 24 -3.74 -13.21 2.56
N VAL A 25 -3.21 -12.14 3.13
CA VAL A 25 -3.11 -12.00 4.58
C VAL A 25 -4.51 -11.89 5.17
N GLN A 26 -4.78 -12.63 6.25
CA GLN A 26 -6.06 -12.68 6.92
C GLN A 26 -5.87 -12.49 8.44
N PRO A 27 -6.92 -12.04 9.17
CA PRO A 27 -6.91 -12.06 10.63
C PRO A 27 -6.50 -13.42 11.22
N GLY A 28 -5.75 -13.40 12.33
CA GLY A 28 -5.21 -14.56 13.02
C GLY A 28 -3.85 -15.07 12.53
N MET A 29 -3.38 -14.63 11.36
CA MET A 29 -2.03 -14.98 10.88
C MET A 29 -0.94 -14.40 11.81
N SER A 30 0.18 -15.10 11.94
CA SER A 30 1.35 -14.55 12.64
C SER A 30 2.09 -13.52 11.78
N ARG A 31 2.85 -12.65 12.42
CA ARG A 31 3.81 -11.75 11.75
C ARG A 31 4.67 -12.47 10.70
N ASP A 32 5.23 -13.63 11.02
CA ASP A 32 6.10 -14.37 10.10
C ASP A 32 5.35 -14.86 8.86
N GLN A 33 4.08 -15.25 9.01
CA GLN A 33 3.23 -15.60 7.86
C GLN A 33 2.94 -14.37 6.99
N VAL A 34 2.74 -13.19 7.59
CA VAL A 34 2.59 -11.94 6.83
C VAL A 34 3.86 -11.64 6.05
N LEU A 35 5.04 -11.74 6.68
CA LEU A 35 6.33 -11.50 6.03
C LEU A 35 6.60 -12.51 4.91
N ALA A 36 6.20 -13.77 5.08
CA ALA A 36 6.30 -14.78 4.04
C ALA A 36 5.38 -14.48 2.84
N SER A 37 4.17 -13.93 3.08
CA SER A 37 3.21 -13.61 2.02
C SER A 37 3.49 -12.28 1.32
N TYR A 38 3.75 -11.20 2.06
CA TYR A 38 3.87 -9.83 1.54
C TYR A 38 5.31 -9.32 1.49
N GLY A 39 6.27 -10.04 2.07
CA GLY A 39 7.65 -9.60 2.19
C GLY A 39 7.86 -8.57 3.30
N THR A 40 9.01 -7.90 3.25
CA THR A 40 9.40 -6.88 4.21
C THR A 40 8.49 -5.66 4.08
N PRO A 41 7.85 -5.19 5.17
CA PRO A 41 7.07 -3.97 5.14
C PRO A 41 7.98 -2.75 4.93
N MET A 42 7.43 -1.71 4.31
CA MET A 42 8.11 -0.43 4.15
C MET A 42 8.42 0.22 5.51
N ARG A 43 7.43 0.17 6.42
CA ARG A 43 7.52 0.76 7.76
C ARG A 43 6.78 -0.12 8.74
N ILE A 44 7.26 -0.10 9.98
CA ILE A 44 6.62 -0.71 11.13
C ILE A 44 6.35 0.44 12.10
N VAL A 45 5.08 0.67 12.44
CA VAL A 45 4.68 1.80 13.28
C VAL A 45 3.86 1.32 14.47
N PRO A 46 4.10 1.84 15.69
CA PRO A 46 3.25 1.52 16.83
C PRO A 46 1.84 2.11 16.62
N VAL A 47 0.83 1.35 17.03
CA VAL A 47 -0.58 1.77 17.06
C VAL A 47 -1.16 1.39 18.42
N GLY A 48 -2.25 2.02 18.84
CA GLY A 48 -2.75 1.86 20.22
C GLY A 48 -2.97 0.42 20.69
N SER A 49 -3.34 -0.48 19.77
CA SER A 49 -3.60 -1.91 20.05
C SER A 49 -2.42 -2.85 19.75
N GLY A 50 -1.28 -2.33 19.28
CA GLY A 50 -0.12 -3.14 18.91
C GLY A 50 0.77 -2.48 17.85
N THR A 51 0.99 -3.16 16.74
CA THR A 51 1.93 -2.71 15.70
C THR A 51 1.32 -2.82 14.32
N ARG A 52 1.51 -1.79 13.49
CA ARG A 52 1.11 -1.78 12.09
C ARG A 52 2.30 -2.02 11.18
N LEU A 53 2.13 -2.93 10.23
CA LEU A 53 3.02 -3.12 9.09
C LEU A 53 2.43 -2.35 7.90
N GLN A 54 3.20 -1.40 7.37
CA GLN A 54 2.77 -0.59 6.23
C GLN A 54 3.39 -1.12 4.94
N TYR A 55 2.56 -1.38 3.94
CA TYR A 55 2.96 -1.81 2.60
C TYR A 55 2.43 -0.81 1.58
N SER A 56 3.31 0.01 1.00
CA SER A 56 2.92 1.01 -0.01
C SER A 56 3.52 0.64 -1.36
N ARG A 57 2.72 0.83 -2.41
CA ARG A 57 3.20 0.77 -3.80
C ARG A 57 3.50 2.16 -4.36
N GLN A 58 3.31 3.24 -3.61
CA GLN A 58 3.61 4.60 -4.04
C GLN A 58 5.12 4.79 -4.29
N PRO A 59 5.52 5.67 -5.21
CA PRO A 59 4.69 6.42 -6.16
C PRO A 59 4.33 5.62 -7.43
N ALA A 60 4.94 4.44 -7.62
CA ALA A 60 4.82 3.63 -8.84
C ALA A 60 3.45 2.96 -9.00
N GLY A 61 2.73 2.74 -7.90
CA GLY A 61 1.39 2.17 -7.84
C GLY A 61 0.48 2.96 -6.89
N GLN A 62 -0.76 2.50 -6.77
CA GLN A 62 -1.90 3.25 -6.20
C GLN A 62 -2.60 2.54 -5.02
N SER A 63 -1.91 1.56 -4.42
CA SER A 63 -2.40 0.77 -3.31
C SER A 63 -1.48 0.94 -2.12
N VAL A 64 -2.08 1.09 -0.94
CA VAL A 64 -1.38 1.06 0.33
C VAL A 64 -2.16 0.16 1.27
N VAL A 65 -1.51 -0.90 1.76
CA VAL A 65 -2.11 -1.87 2.66
C VAL A 65 -1.51 -1.72 4.05
N MET A 66 -2.38 -1.61 5.05
CA MET A 66 -2.04 -1.63 6.46
C MET A 66 -2.41 -2.98 7.05
N VAL A 67 -1.43 -3.66 7.66
CA VAL A 67 -1.65 -4.89 8.42
C VAL A 67 -1.42 -4.60 9.89
N ASP A 68 -2.48 -4.62 10.67
CA ASP A 68 -2.44 -4.34 12.11
C ASP A 68 -2.29 -5.66 12.87
N LEU A 69 -1.30 -5.70 13.75
CA LEU A 69 -1.00 -6.81 14.64
C LEU A 69 -1.36 -6.42 16.07
N ASP A 70 -1.90 -7.36 16.84
CA ASP A 70 -2.04 -7.22 18.29
C ASP A 70 -0.68 -7.34 19.02
N ALA A 71 -0.72 -7.22 20.35
CA ALA A 71 0.45 -7.38 21.21
C ALA A 71 1.08 -8.79 21.15
N ALA A 72 0.34 -9.81 20.72
CA ALA A 72 0.84 -11.16 20.51
C ALA A 72 1.42 -11.39 19.09
N GLY A 73 1.44 -10.35 18.25
CA GLY A 73 1.94 -10.42 16.88
C GLY A 73 1.00 -11.16 15.92
N LYS A 74 -0.31 -11.21 16.23
CA LYS A 74 -1.35 -11.78 15.36
C LYS A 74 -2.10 -10.69 14.62
N VAL A 75 -2.39 -10.95 13.35
CA VAL A 75 -3.17 -10.02 12.51
C VAL A 75 -4.56 -9.84 13.09
N VAL A 76 -4.95 -8.58 13.33
CA VAL A 76 -6.30 -8.20 13.74
C VAL A 76 -7.06 -7.48 12.63
N ALA A 77 -6.36 -6.79 11.73
CA ALA A 77 -6.97 -6.12 10.59
C ALA A 77 -6.01 -6.04 9.39
N VAL A 78 -6.58 -6.07 8.19
CA VAL A 78 -5.89 -5.81 6.91
C VAL A 78 -6.75 -4.81 6.15
N ARG A 79 -6.19 -3.64 5.81
CA ARG A 79 -6.94 -2.53 5.21
C ARG A 79 -6.22 -1.98 4.00
N GLU A 80 -6.91 -1.89 2.86
CA GLU A 80 -6.50 -1.04 1.74
C GLU A 80 -6.95 0.39 2.04
N VAL A 81 -5.98 1.30 2.19
CA VAL A 81 -6.26 2.64 2.72
C VAL A 81 -6.36 3.72 1.65
N MET A 82 -6.09 3.39 0.38
CA MET A 82 -6.28 4.31 -0.74
C MET A 82 -7.76 4.30 -1.21
N THR A 83 -8.69 4.62 -0.30
CA THR A 83 -10.14 4.58 -0.56
C THR A 83 -10.87 5.79 0.04
N PRO A 84 -12.03 6.21 -0.53
CA PRO A 84 -12.80 7.35 -0.02
C PRO A 84 -13.23 7.20 1.45
N GLN A 85 -13.59 5.99 1.87
CA GLN A 85 -13.98 5.70 3.25
C GLN A 85 -12.83 5.99 4.23
N GLU A 86 -11.61 5.65 3.84
CA GLU A 86 -10.41 5.85 4.66
C GLU A 86 -10.01 7.33 4.67
N PHE A 87 -10.11 8.03 3.54
CA PHE A 87 -9.86 9.46 3.44
C PHE A 87 -10.80 10.30 4.31
N ALA A 88 -12.07 9.89 4.42
CA ALA A 88 -13.08 10.55 5.23
C ALA A 88 -12.76 10.55 6.74
N ARG A 89 -11.81 9.71 7.18
CA ARG A 89 -11.35 9.68 8.58
C ARG A 89 -10.38 10.79 8.93
N VAL A 90 -9.77 11.45 7.94
CA VAL A 90 -8.81 12.54 8.20
C VAL A 90 -9.55 13.68 8.89
N GLU A 91 -9.05 14.13 10.04
CA GLU A 91 -9.66 15.23 10.80
C GLU A 91 -8.83 16.52 10.67
N PRO A 92 -9.27 17.50 9.85
CA PRO A 92 -8.65 18.82 9.79
C PRO A 92 -8.61 19.52 11.16
N GLY A 93 -7.56 20.29 11.40
CA GLY A 93 -7.25 20.96 12.66
C GLY A 93 -6.70 20.04 13.75
N LYS A 94 -6.80 18.71 13.59
CA LYS A 94 -6.37 17.74 14.60
C LYS A 94 -5.23 16.86 14.14
N TRP A 95 -5.40 16.18 13.00
CA TRP A 95 -4.38 15.28 12.47
C TRP A 95 -3.12 16.05 12.09
N THR A 96 -1.96 15.49 12.39
CA THR A 96 -0.67 15.97 11.92
C THR A 96 -0.19 15.19 10.70
N ARG A 97 0.90 15.63 10.08
CA ARG A 97 1.63 14.85 9.07
C ARG A 97 1.88 13.42 9.55
N GLU A 98 2.36 13.28 10.78
CA GLU A 98 2.71 11.97 11.35
C GLU A 98 1.49 11.07 11.47
N ASP A 99 0.31 11.63 11.78
CA ASP A 99 -0.96 10.89 11.76
C ASP A 99 -1.30 10.42 10.35
N VAL A 100 -1.19 11.31 9.36
CA VAL A 100 -1.45 10.99 7.95
C VAL A 100 -0.50 9.89 7.47
N GLU A 101 0.80 10.00 7.74
CA GLU A 101 1.77 8.98 7.34
C GLU A 101 1.61 7.66 8.11
N ARG A 102 1.15 7.69 9.35
CA ARG A 102 0.84 6.47 10.11
C ARG A 102 -0.39 5.73 9.54
N GLU A 103 -1.35 6.46 8.99
CA GLU A 103 -2.58 5.89 8.44
C GLU A 103 -2.50 5.57 6.94
N PHE A 104 -1.69 6.30 6.16
CA PHE A 104 -1.61 6.18 4.70
C PHE A 104 -0.20 5.89 4.16
N GLY A 105 0.81 5.82 5.02
CA GLY A 105 2.20 5.72 4.60
C GLY A 105 2.74 7.03 4.00
N PRO A 106 4.00 7.04 3.53
CA PRO A 106 4.57 8.17 2.82
C PRO A 106 3.77 8.50 1.54
N PRO A 107 3.58 9.78 1.21
CA PRO A 107 2.90 10.19 -0.01
C PRO A 107 3.72 9.88 -1.26
N ALA A 108 3.05 9.85 -2.41
CA ALA A 108 3.71 9.73 -3.71
C ALA A 108 4.61 10.94 -4.00
N ARG A 109 4.17 12.13 -3.57
CA ARG A 109 4.84 13.41 -3.76
C ARG A 109 4.46 14.38 -2.65
N VAL A 110 5.39 15.27 -2.31
CA VAL A 110 5.13 16.43 -1.46
C VAL A 110 5.38 17.68 -2.28
N ASP A 111 4.34 18.50 -2.45
CA ASP A 111 4.39 19.75 -3.19
C ASP A 111 4.37 20.96 -2.26
N ARG A 112 4.82 22.11 -2.79
CA ARG A 112 4.68 23.44 -2.18
C ARG A 112 4.26 24.43 -3.26
N VAL A 113 3.35 25.34 -2.91
CA VAL A 113 2.86 26.39 -3.80
C VAL A 113 2.83 27.73 -3.06
N ALA A 114 3.01 28.83 -3.79
CA ALA A 114 3.06 30.16 -3.16
C ALA A 114 1.75 30.57 -2.47
N SER A 115 0.61 30.04 -2.92
CA SER A 115 -0.71 30.34 -2.37
C SER A 115 -1.06 29.55 -1.10
N TRP A 116 -0.16 28.70 -0.61
CA TRP A 116 -0.41 27.86 0.56
C TRP A 116 0.83 27.81 1.48
N PRO A 117 0.68 28.02 2.81
CA PRO A 117 1.82 28.23 3.71
C PRO A 117 2.55 26.95 4.14
N GLY A 118 2.14 25.77 3.68
CA GLY A 118 2.74 24.50 4.09
C GLY A 118 2.80 23.47 2.97
N ASP A 119 3.08 22.23 3.37
CA ASP A 119 3.24 21.13 2.43
C ASP A 119 1.91 20.56 1.98
N ILE A 120 1.87 20.08 0.74
CA ILE A 120 0.74 19.35 0.18
C ILE A 120 1.19 17.91 -0.07
N MET A 121 0.67 16.97 0.71
CA MET A 121 0.93 15.55 0.53
C MET A 121 -0.01 15.01 -0.55
N ASN A 122 0.57 14.41 -1.59
CA ASN A 122 -0.15 13.85 -2.72
C ASN A 122 -0.09 12.33 -2.70
N TYR A 123 -1.25 11.68 -2.67
CA TYR A 123 -1.40 10.24 -2.80
C TYR A 123 -2.07 9.90 -4.13
N ARG A 124 -1.58 8.89 -4.82
CA ARG A 124 -2.22 8.37 -6.03
C ARG A 124 -3.15 7.24 -5.64
N TRP A 125 -4.37 7.23 -6.15
CA TRP A 125 -5.30 6.13 -5.90
C TRP A 125 -6.16 5.87 -7.14
N ARG A 126 -6.97 4.81 -7.12
CA ARG A 126 -7.86 4.48 -8.23
C ARG A 126 -9.30 4.34 -7.75
N GLU A 127 -10.19 5.15 -8.32
CA GLU A 127 -11.62 5.06 -8.05
C GLU A 127 -12.24 3.96 -8.92
N ASN A 128 -13.00 3.07 -8.26
CA ASN A 128 -13.70 1.95 -8.90
C ASN A 128 -12.81 1.08 -9.82
N ASN A 129 -11.50 1.00 -9.53
CA ASN A 129 -10.50 0.31 -10.35
C ASN A 129 -10.40 0.78 -11.81
N ILE A 130 -10.91 1.96 -12.15
CA ILE A 130 -10.91 2.48 -13.54
C ILE A 130 -10.30 3.88 -13.63
N GLN A 131 -10.63 4.78 -12.68
CA GLN A 131 -10.25 6.18 -12.78
C GLN A 131 -9.03 6.49 -11.91
N ASP A 132 -7.94 6.95 -12.52
CA ASP A 132 -6.77 7.42 -11.78
C ASP A 132 -7.06 8.77 -11.12
N MET A 133 -6.73 8.86 -9.83
CA MET A 133 -7.08 9.97 -8.95
C MET A 133 -5.90 10.37 -8.07
N PHE A 134 -5.90 11.63 -7.66
CA PHE A 134 -5.13 12.12 -6.53
C PHE A 134 -6.01 12.30 -5.30
N PHE A 135 -5.39 12.09 -4.13
CA PHE A 135 -5.87 12.56 -2.85
C PHE A 135 -4.81 13.52 -2.27
N TRP A 136 -5.24 14.73 -1.95
CA TRP A 136 -4.41 15.82 -1.44
C TRP A 136 -4.69 16.04 0.03
N VAL A 137 -3.62 16.14 0.82
CA VAL A 137 -3.68 16.57 2.22
C VAL A 137 -2.83 17.83 2.37
N TYR A 138 -3.49 18.95 2.68
CA TYR A 138 -2.87 20.26 2.84
C TYR A 138 -2.52 20.47 4.31
N LEU A 139 -1.23 20.66 4.59
CA LEU A 139 -0.70 20.93 5.91
C LEU A 139 -0.42 22.42 6.09
N ASP A 140 -0.54 22.94 7.32
CA ASP A 140 0.03 24.24 7.67
C ASP A 140 1.55 24.15 7.92
N ALA A 141 2.17 25.30 8.23
CA ALA A 141 3.60 25.39 8.56
C ALA A 141 3.98 24.61 9.83
N GLY A 142 3.01 24.27 10.69
CA GLY A 142 3.17 23.44 11.88
C GLY A 142 2.90 21.95 11.62
N ASN A 143 2.81 21.51 10.36
CA ASN A 143 2.49 20.14 9.95
C ASN A 143 1.12 19.62 10.44
N ARG A 144 0.13 20.50 10.67
CA ARG A 144 -1.25 20.08 10.93
C ARG A 144 -2.09 20.11 9.66
N VAL A 145 -2.94 19.10 9.49
CA VAL A 145 -3.89 19.03 8.38
C VAL A 145 -4.89 20.17 8.51
N GLN A 146 -5.04 20.96 7.46
CA GLN A 146 -6.04 22.04 7.39
C GLN A 146 -7.14 21.75 6.37
N ARG A 147 -6.84 20.95 5.34
CA ARG A 147 -7.78 20.61 4.28
C ARG A 147 -7.39 19.30 3.60
N THR A 148 -8.39 18.58 3.12
CA THR A 148 -8.20 17.48 2.17
C THR A 148 -8.98 17.75 0.87
N GLY A 149 -8.60 17.06 -0.20
CA GLY A 149 -9.31 17.12 -1.48
C GLY A 149 -8.94 15.93 -2.35
N GLN A 150 -9.71 15.69 -3.41
CA GLN A 150 -9.43 14.64 -4.38
C GLN A 150 -9.84 15.09 -5.78
N GLY A 151 -9.21 14.51 -6.81
CA GLY A 151 -9.49 14.87 -8.19
C GLY A 151 -8.76 13.95 -9.17
N MET A 152 -9.18 13.98 -10.43
CA MET A 152 -8.60 13.11 -11.45
C MET A 152 -7.11 13.40 -11.65
N GLU A 153 -6.32 12.34 -11.75
CA GLU A 153 -4.98 12.43 -12.33
C GLU A 153 -5.16 12.59 -13.84
N ILE A 154 -5.23 13.83 -14.31
CA ILE A 154 -5.36 14.10 -15.74
C ILE A 154 -3.96 13.99 -16.36
N PRO A 155 -3.68 12.95 -17.18
CA PRO A 155 -2.43 12.93 -17.93
C PRO A 155 -2.43 14.15 -18.84
N MET A 156 -1.36 14.96 -18.80
CA MET A 156 -1.20 16.03 -19.78
C MET A 156 -1.20 15.38 -21.17
N ARG A 157 -2.29 15.55 -21.91
CA ARG A 157 -2.35 15.18 -23.31
C ARG A 157 -1.39 16.12 -24.03
N MET A 158 -0.17 15.65 -24.29
CA MET A 158 0.74 16.35 -25.20
C MET A 158 0.09 16.34 -26.58
N HIS A 159 -0.59 17.43 -26.91
CA HIS A 159 -0.96 17.73 -28.28
C HIS A 159 0.33 18.08 -29.01
N PHE A 160 1.02 17.09 -29.56
CA PHE A 160 1.94 17.34 -30.64
C PHE A 160 1.11 17.85 -31.82
N LYS A 161 1.25 19.14 -32.10
CA LYS A 161 0.80 19.72 -33.36
C LYS A 161 1.90 19.40 -34.35
N ASP A 162 1.59 18.54 -35.32
CA ASP A 162 2.42 18.36 -36.52
C ASP A 162 2.42 19.65 -37.37
#